data_AF-A0A932BUX4-F1
#
_entry.id   AF-A0A932BUX4-F1
#
_cell.length_a   1.000
_cell.length_b   1.000
_cell.length_c   1.000
_cell.angle_alpha   90.00
_cell.angle_beta   90.00
_cell.angle_gamma   90.00
#
_symmetry.space_group_name_H-M   'P 1'
#
loop_
_entity.id
_entity.type
_entity.pdbx_description
1 polymer ?
#
loop_
_entity_poly.entity_id
_entity_poly.type
_entity_poly.pdbx_seq_one_letter_code
_entity_poly.pdbx_strand_id
1 'polypeptide(L)'
;MTILPPRRSWLDIRWRQFRNAPRPVVRAVGANLLVAGILGIAYLAYDVALTRGARLPGGDLRTFFAALDVVLVLVVGSTLTYLIVPLPRGSSAGSQRTGWSAALGLFASVPIAYLVLVIVIQILRPLLT
;
A
#
# COMPACT_ATOMS: atom_id res chain seq x y z
N MET A 1 -23.81 4.62 43.86
CA MET A 1 -24.12 5.40 42.63
C MET A 1 -23.16 4.99 41.54
N THR A 2 -23.60 4.16 40.59
CA THR A 2 -22.80 3.76 39.42
C THR A 2 -22.93 4.85 38.36
N ILE A 3 -21.87 5.63 38.17
CA ILE A 3 -21.79 6.66 37.13
C ILE A 3 -21.72 5.92 35.78
N LEU A 4 -22.80 5.96 34.99
CA LEU A 4 -22.77 5.45 33.62
C LEU A 4 -21.81 6.33 32.79
N PRO A 5 -20.88 5.73 32.03
CA PRO A 5 -19.98 6.51 31.19
C PRO A 5 -20.79 7.32 30.16
N PRO A 6 -20.41 8.58 29.88
CA PRO A 6 -21.16 9.43 28.96
C PRO A 6 -21.29 8.77 27.57
N ARG A 7 -22.50 8.77 27.00
CA ARG A 7 -22.75 8.31 25.62
C ARG A 7 -21.92 9.16 24.66
N ARG A 8 -20.88 8.57 24.07
CA ARG A 8 -20.03 9.24 23.08
C ARG A 8 -20.72 9.29 21.73
N SER A 9 -20.52 10.37 20.99
CA SER A 9 -21.02 10.49 19.61
C SER A 9 -20.34 9.45 18.71
N TRP A 10 -21.04 8.99 17.67
CA TRP A 10 -20.50 8.01 16.72
C TRP A 10 -19.22 8.53 16.03
N LEU A 11 -19.19 9.83 15.70
CA LEU A 11 -18.03 10.48 15.10
C LEU A 11 -16.80 10.47 16.03
N ASP A 12 -16.99 10.73 17.32
CA ASP A 12 -15.90 10.67 18.31
C ASP A 12 -15.31 9.28 18.46
N ILE A 13 -16.15 8.25 18.36
CA ILE A 13 -15.72 6.85 18.42
C ILE A 13 -14.89 6.51 17.18
N ARG A 14 -15.37 6.85 15.98
CA ARG A 14 -14.67 6.59 14.71
C ARG A 14 -13.36 7.36 14.62
N TRP A 15 -13.34 8.62 15.01
CA TRP A 15 -12.13 9.44 15.01
C TRP A 15 -11.05 8.89 15.94
N ARG A 16 -11.43 8.43 17.14
CA ARG A 16 -10.48 7.76 18.05
C ARG A 16 -9.99 6.43 17.51
N GLN A 17 -10.87 5.62 16.88
CA GLN A 17 -10.49 4.36 16.25
C GLN A 17 -9.51 4.59 15.10
N PHE A 18 -9.70 5.65 14.32
CA PHE A 18 -8.78 6.05 13.26
C PHE A 18 -7.41 6.49 13.81
N ARG A 19 -7.39 7.39 14.82
CA ARG A 19 -6.12 7.83 15.45
C ARG A 19 -5.40 6.72 16.20
N ASN A 20 -6.12 5.79 16.80
CA ASN A 20 -5.57 4.63 17.52
C ASN A 20 -5.73 3.35 16.70
N ALA A 21 -5.51 3.44 15.39
CA ALA A 21 -5.56 2.27 14.54
C ALA A 21 -4.58 1.19 15.05
N PRO A 22 -4.95 -0.10 14.96
CA PRO A 22 -4.07 -1.17 15.38
C PRO A 22 -2.72 -1.07 14.67
N ARG A 23 -1.62 -1.12 15.43
CA ARG A 23 -0.24 -1.07 14.89
C ARG A 23 0.01 -1.98 13.69
N PRO A 24 -0.57 -3.19 13.59
CA PRO A 24 -0.36 -4.04 12.42
C PRO A 24 -0.92 -3.43 11.12
N VAL A 25 -2.07 -2.74 11.18
CA VAL A 25 -2.69 -2.11 10.00
C VAL A 25 -1.82 -0.97 9.49
N VAL A 26 -1.34 -0.11 10.39
CA VAL A 26 -0.46 1.01 10.03
C VAL A 26 0.83 0.51 9.37
N ARG A 27 1.41 -0.57 9.90
CA ARG A 27 2.62 -1.17 9.34
C ARG A 27 2.39 -1.78 7.95
N ALA A 28 1.27 -2.47 7.75
CA ALA A 28 0.91 -3.04 6.45
C ALA A 28 0.71 -1.95 5.39
N VAL A 29 -0.08 -0.93 5.71
CA VAL A 29 -0.35 0.20 4.81
C VAL A 29 0.93 0.97 4.50
N GLY A 30 1.76 1.25 5.51
CA GLY A 30 3.03 1.94 5.33
C GLY A 30 4.02 1.16 4.45
N ALA A 31 4.12 -0.15 4.65
CA ALA A 31 4.97 -1.01 3.82
C ALA A 31 4.52 -1.01 2.35
N ASN A 32 3.21 -1.17 2.10
CA ASN A 32 2.66 -1.14 0.75
C ASN A 32 2.86 0.21 0.08
N LEU A 33 2.63 1.30 0.81
CA LEU A 33 2.78 2.66 0.28
C LEU A 33 4.23 2.96 -0.09
N LEU A 34 5.19 2.52 0.73
CA LEU A 34 6.61 2.69 0.46
C LEU A 34 7.04 1.92 -0.80
N VAL A 35 6.65 0.66 -0.91
CA VAL A 35 6.96 -0.18 -2.09
C VAL A 35 6.37 0.42 -3.35
N ALA A 36 5.07 0.76 -3.32
CA ALA A 36 4.39 1.38 -4.45
C ALA A 36 5.03 2.72 -4.82
N GLY A 37 5.36 3.56 -3.84
CA GLY A 37 6.02 4.84 -4.09
C GLY A 37 7.37 4.68 -4.79
N ILE A 38 8.21 3.74 -4.35
CA ILE A 38 9.52 3.48 -4.97
C ILE A 38 9.35 3.00 -6.42
N LEU A 39 8.50 2.01 -6.65
CA LEU A 39 8.28 1.44 -7.98
C LEU A 39 7.64 2.48 -8.92
N GLY A 40 6.65 3.24 -8.43
CA GLY A 40 6.01 4.31 -9.20
C GLY A 40 6.97 5.44 -9.57
N ILE A 41 7.90 5.82 -8.70
CA ILE A 41 8.97 6.78 -9.03
C ILE A 41 9.92 6.20 -10.08
N ALA A 42 10.28 4.92 -9.99
CA ALA A 42 11.12 4.27 -10.98
C ALA A 42 10.43 4.22 -12.36
N TYR A 43 9.13 3.88 -12.39
CA TYR A 43 8.30 3.95 -13.59
C TYR A 43 8.27 5.38 -14.17
N LEU A 44 8.07 6.39 -13.34
CA LEU A 44 8.07 7.79 -13.76
C LEU A 44 9.40 8.20 -14.39
N ALA A 45 10.52 7.83 -13.77
CA ALA A 45 11.85 8.12 -14.27
C ALA A 45 12.08 7.48 -15.65
N TYR A 46 11.65 6.23 -15.83
CA TYR A 46 11.65 5.53 -17.12
C TYR A 46 10.80 6.26 -18.17
N ASP A 47 9.58 6.63 -17.83
CA ASP A 47 8.64 7.33 -18.72
C ASP A 47 9.19 8.70 -19.17
N VAL A 48 9.75 9.48 -18.24
CA VAL A 48 10.37 10.78 -18.52
C VAL A 48 11.61 10.60 -19.40
N ALA A 49 12.47 9.62 -19.12
CA ALA A 49 13.66 9.36 -19.92
C ALA A 49 13.33 9.05 -21.38
N LEU A 50 12.34 8.18 -21.62
CA LEU A 50 11.87 7.88 -22.97
C LEU A 50 11.27 9.10 -23.66
N THR A 51 10.51 9.91 -22.93
CA THR A 51 9.87 11.13 -23.48
C THR A 51 10.93 12.17 -23.90
N ARG A 52 12.06 12.21 -23.20
CA ARG A 52 13.21 13.07 -23.53
C ARG A 52 14.13 12.48 -24.61
N GLY A 53 13.75 11.36 -25.24
CA GLY A 53 14.46 10.78 -26.38
C GLY A 53 15.49 9.70 -26.03
N ALA A 54 15.52 9.19 -24.79
CA ALA A 54 16.31 8.01 -24.47
C ALA A 54 15.84 6.82 -25.33
N ARG A 55 16.78 6.07 -25.91
CA ARG A 55 16.49 4.87 -26.70
C ARG A 55 16.89 3.65 -25.90
N LEU A 56 15.92 2.88 -25.46
CA LEU A 56 16.13 1.64 -24.72
C LEU A 56 15.92 0.44 -25.65
N PRO A 57 16.69 -0.66 -25.46
CA PRO A 57 16.48 -1.88 -26.22
C PRO A 57 15.08 -2.42 -25.92
N GLY A 58 14.30 -2.70 -26.97
CA GLY A 58 12.93 -3.22 -26.84
C GLY A 58 11.80 -2.23 -27.17
N GLY A 59 12.10 -0.96 -27.48
CA GLY A 59 11.07 0.01 -27.91
C GLY A 59 10.26 0.60 -26.75
N ASP A 60 9.01 0.98 -27.00
CA ASP A 60 8.13 1.55 -25.97
C ASP A 60 7.44 0.46 -25.14
N LEU A 61 8.02 0.17 -23.97
CA LEU A 61 7.52 -0.84 -23.01
C LEU A 61 6.75 -0.21 -21.83
N ARG A 62 6.31 1.05 -21.90
CA ARG A 62 5.65 1.76 -20.76
C ARG A 62 4.47 0.96 -20.18
N THR A 63 3.58 0.45 -21.03
CA THR A 63 2.42 -0.33 -20.57
C THR A 63 2.84 -1.60 -19.84
N PHE A 64 3.88 -2.29 -20.33
CA PHE A 64 4.41 -3.48 -19.66
C PHE A 64 5.01 -3.14 -18.30
N PHE A 65 5.80 -2.07 -18.20
CA PHE A 65 6.37 -1.63 -16.93
C PHE A 65 5.30 -1.18 -15.93
N ALA A 66 4.23 -0.52 -16.38
CA ALA A 66 3.10 -0.18 -15.50
C ALA A 66 2.39 -1.44 -14.99
N ALA A 67 2.20 -2.47 -15.82
CA ALA A 67 1.66 -3.74 -15.37
C ALA A 67 2.60 -4.46 -14.39
N LEU A 68 3.91 -4.43 -14.65
CA LEU A 68 4.93 -5.00 -13.78
C LEU A 68 4.97 -4.29 -12.42
N ASP A 69 4.86 -2.96 -12.39
CA ASP A 69 4.73 -2.17 -11.17
C ASP A 69 3.57 -2.67 -10.31
N VAL A 70 2.37 -2.78 -10.89
CA VAL A 70 1.19 -3.30 -10.18
C VAL A 70 1.45 -4.70 -9.63
N VAL A 71 1.93 -5.62 -10.47
CA VAL A 71 2.19 -7.01 -10.04
C VAL A 71 3.20 -7.06 -8.90
N LEU A 72 4.29 -6.29 -8.98
CA LEU A 72 5.30 -6.22 -7.93
C LEU A 72 4.73 -5.63 -6.63
N VAL A 73 3.94 -4.56 -6.70
CA VAL A 73 3.29 -3.97 -5.52
C VAL A 73 2.35 -4.98 -4.85
N LEU A 74 1.57 -5.73 -5.63
CA LEU A 74 0.68 -6.76 -5.09
C LEU A 74 1.47 -7.88 -4.39
N VAL A 75 2.49 -8.41 -5.06
CA VAL A 75 3.29 -9.54 -4.54
C VAL A 75 4.11 -9.13 -3.32
N VAL A 76 4.88 -8.04 -3.43
CA VAL A 76 5.75 -7.55 -2.36
C VAL A 76 4.92 -7.02 -1.20
N GLY A 77 3.85 -6.27 -1.47
CA GLY A 77 2.97 -5.75 -0.42
C GLY A 77 2.24 -6.84 0.36
N SER A 78 1.73 -7.85 -0.33
CA SER A 78 1.17 -9.05 0.28
C SER A 78 2.20 -9.79 1.14
N THR A 79 3.41 -9.99 0.61
CA THR A 79 4.51 -10.69 1.30
C THR A 79 4.97 -9.93 2.55
N LEU A 80 5.21 -8.62 2.45
CA LEU A 80 5.60 -7.80 3.58
C LEU A 80 4.53 -7.76 4.66
N THR A 81 3.26 -7.66 4.27
CA THR A 81 2.14 -7.70 5.22
C THR A 81 2.09 -9.04 5.95
N TYR A 82 2.24 -10.16 5.23
CA TYR A 82 2.34 -11.49 5.83
C TYR A 82 3.49 -11.61 6.84
N LEU A 83 4.63 -10.97 6.56
CA LEU A 83 5.80 -11.01 7.43
C LEU A 83 5.70 -10.06 8.64
N ILE A 84 5.04 -8.91 8.49
CA ILE A 84 5.04 -7.81 9.47
C ILE A 84 3.80 -7.83 10.39
N VAL A 85 2.68 -8.40 9.94
CA VAL A 85 1.40 -8.43 10.69
C VAL A 85 1.25 -9.74 11.47
N PRO A 86 1.58 -9.77 12.78
CA PRO A 86 1.21 -10.90 13.62
C PRO A 86 -0.32 -10.90 13.85
N LEU A 87 -0.95 -12.08 13.77
CA LEU A 87 -2.36 -12.23 14.13
C LEU A 87 -2.59 -12.02 15.64
N PRO A 88 -3.79 -11.57 16.05
CA PRO A 88 -4.15 -11.44 17.46
C PRO A 88 -4.01 -12.80 18.18
N ARG A 89 -3.32 -12.81 19.33
CA ARG A 89 -3.15 -14.01 20.15
C ARG A 89 -4.47 -14.35 20.84
N GLY A 90 -5.15 -15.41 20.40
CA GLY A 90 -6.20 -16.06 21.19
C GLY A 90 -5.57 -17.20 21.99
N SER A 91 -5.59 -17.11 23.33
CA SER A 91 -5.30 -18.08 24.43
C SER A 91 -4.33 -19.27 24.23
N SER A 92 -3.64 -19.40 23.11
CA SER A 92 -2.80 -20.53 22.73
C SER A 92 -1.37 -20.04 22.48
N ALA A 93 -0.40 -20.80 22.99
CA ALA A 93 1.00 -20.41 23.11
C ALA A 93 1.81 -20.46 21.79
N GLY A 94 1.18 -20.59 20.62
CA GLY A 94 1.84 -20.70 19.32
C GLY A 94 1.53 -19.53 18.39
N SER A 95 2.56 -18.89 17.83
CA SER A 95 2.38 -17.89 16.76
C SER A 95 2.03 -18.59 15.45
N GLN A 96 0.74 -18.67 15.10
CA GLN A 96 0.33 -19.14 13.78
C GLN A 96 0.17 -17.97 12.80
N ARG A 97 1.06 -17.92 11.79
CA ARG A 97 0.92 -17.03 10.63
C ARG A 97 -0.04 -17.68 9.64
N THR A 98 -1.25 -17.16 9.53
CA THR A 98 -2.25 -17.69 8.58
C THR A 98 -2.26 -16.88 7.29
N GLY A 99 -2.65 -17.51 6.17
CA GLY A 99 -2.75 -16.86 4.86
C GLY A 99 -3.66 -15.63 4.81
N TRP A 100 -4.51 -15.45 5.83
CA TRP A 100 -5.32 -14.25 6.01
C TRP A 100 -4.51 -12.95 6.12
N SER A 101 -3.31 -13.00 6.72
CA SER A 101 -2.43 -11.82 6.78
C SER A 101 -1.91 -11.41 5.40
N ALA A 102 -1.62 -12.37 4.51
CA ALA A 102 -1.26 -12.11 3.13
C ALA A 102 -2.44 -11.51 2.34
N ALA A 103 -3.65 -12.06 2.53
CA ALA A 103 -4.85 -11.55 1.88
C ALA A 103 -5.13 -10.08 2.24
N LEU A 104 -4.95 -9.69 3.51
CA LEU A 104 -5.07 -8.28 3.93
C LEU A 104 -4.05 -7.38 3.22
N GLY A 105 -2.82 -7.84 3.05
CA GLY A 105 -1.78 -7.12 2.32
C GLY A 105 -2.15 -6.95 0.84
N LEU A 106 -2.67 -8.00 0.22
CA LEU A 106 -3.15 -7.99 -1.15
C LEU A 106 -4.30 -6.98 -1.33
N PHE A 107 -5.32 -7.03 -0.48
CA PHE A 107 -6.45 -6.09 -0.56
C PHE A 107 -6.03 -4.64 -0.32
N ALA A 108 -5.05 -4.39 0.57
CA ALA A 108 -4.52 -3.05 0.77
C ALA A 108 -3.67 -2.58 -0.42
N SER A 109 -2.94 -3.48 -1.08
CA SER A 109 -2.04 -3.13 -2.17
C SER A 109 -2.76 -2.65 -3.45
N VAL A 110 -3.94 -3.18 -3.76
CA VAL A 110 -4.74 -2.78 -4.94
C VAL A 110 -5.05 -1.28 -4.99
N PRO A 111 -5.74 -0.69 -3.99
CA PRO A 111 -6.05 0.74 -4.01
C PRO A 111 -4.79 1.61 -3.89
N ILE A 112 -3.75 1.15 -3.19
CA ILE A 112 -2.49 1.90 -3.06
C ILE A 112 -1.77 1.98 -4.42
N ALA A 113 -1.66 0.87 -5.15
CA ALA A 113 -1.06 0.83 -6.48
C ALA A 113 -1.78 1.79 -7.43
N TYR A 114 -3.12 1.77 -7.42
CA TYR A 114 -3.92 2.71 -8.19
C TYR A 114 -3.62 4.17 -7.85
N LEU A 115 -3.66 4.54 -6.57
CA LEU A 115 -3.44 5.92 -6.15
C LEU A 115 -2.04 6.42 -6.52
N VAL A 116 -1.01 5.57 -6.35
CA VAL A 116 0.36 5.93 -6.74
C VAL A 116 0.46 6.14 -8.25
N LEU A 117 -0.10 5.24 -9.06
CA LEU A 117 -0.09 5.40 -10.51
C LEU A 117 -0.87 6.65 -10.95
N VAL A 118 -1.99 6.96 -10.32
CA VAL A 118 -2.73 8.21 -10.57
C VAL A 118 -1.86 9.42 -10.27
N ILE A 119 -1.22 9.47 -9.10
CA ILE A 119 -0.32 10.57 -8.73
C ILE A 119 0.83 10.68 -9.74
N VAL A 120 1.49 9.57 -10.06
CA VAL A 120 2.64 9.55 -10.96
C VAL A 120 2.25 9.98 -12.38
N ILE A 121 1.17 9.44 -12.94
CA ILE A 121 0.80 9.63 -14.34
C ILE A 121 0.03 10.93 -14.55
N GLN A 122 -0.90 11.27 -13.65
CA GLN A 122 -1.81 12.40 -13.84
C GLN A 122 -1.29 13.68 -13.21
N ILE A 123 -0.46 13.58 -12.16
CA ILE A 123 0.04 14.77 -11.44
C ILE A 123 1.51 15.01 -11.75
N LEU A 124 2.39 14.02 -11.55
CA LEU A 124 3.84 14.24 -11.65
C LEU A 124 4.33 14.28 -13.09
N ARG A 125 3.91 13.32 -13.93
CA ARG A 125 4.34 13.25 -15.33
C ARG A 125 4.10 14.57 -16.09
N PRO A 126 2.91 15.20 -16.07
CA PRO A 126 2.68 16.48 -16.77
C PRO A 126 3.54 17.64 -16.28
N LEU A 127 4.11 17.55 -15.07
CA LEU A 127 5.01 18.56 -14.52
C LEU A 127 6.47 18.33 -14.92
N LEU A 128 6.82 17.14 -15.43
CA LEU A 128 8.20 16.70 -15.65
C LEU A 128 8.54 16.39 -17.12
N THR A 129 7.51 16.28 -17.97
CA THR A 129 7.60 16.09 -19.43
C THR A 129 7.05 17.29 -20.16
#